data_AF-A0A955KL21-F1
#
_entry.id   AF-A0A955KL21-F1
#
_cell.length_a   1.000
_cell.length_b   1.000
_cell.length_c   1.000
_cell.angle_alpha   90.00
_cell.angle_beta   90.00
_cell.angle_gamma   90.00
#
_symmetry.space_group_name_H-M   'P 1'
#
loop_
_entity.id
_entity.type
_entity.pdbx_description
1 polymer ?
#
loop_
_entity_poly.entity_id
_entity_poly.type
_entity_poly.pdbx_seq_one_letter_code
_entity_poly.pdbx_strand_id
1 'polypeptide(L)'
;MSQKGAKKKQERNEGFTLIEILLIVAIIGILASIIMSLMYGSAQRKAAINGYKTSIRSVQTAVELCTGANGTAQDGNPGDPVCDSPSIDATYPELPNKCGADTPNFTVFPKTGVNWVVETDGWDCRGCRMECTAEGCMAAAGFEDECE
;
A
#
# COMPACT_ATOMS: atom_id res chain seq x y z
N MET A 1 -43.77 38.60 -58.64
CA MET A 1 -43.44 38.26 -57.24
C MET A 1 -43.68 36.77 -57.04
N SER A 2 -42.63 35.97 -56.82
CA SER A 2 -42.72 34.50 -56.68
C SER A 2 -42.03 34.09 -55.39
N GLN A 3 -42.79 33.65 -54.39
CA GLN A 3 -42.26 33.05 -53.18
C GLN A 3 -42.35 31.53 -53.32
N LYS A 4 -41.20 30.84 -53.42
CA LYS A 4 -41.13 29.39 -53.26
C LYS A 4 -40.66 29.10 -51.84
N GLY A 5 -41.56 28.52 -51.04
CA GLY A 5 -41.33 28.16 -49.64
C GLY A 5 -40.26 27.09 -49.46
N ALA A 6 -39.35 27.32 -48.52
CA ALA A 6 -38.34 26.36 -48.11
C ALA A 6 -38.98 25.20 -47.34
N LYS A 7 -38.82 23.96 -47.83
CA LYS A 7 -39.23 22.75 -47.10
C LYS A 7 -38.27 22.51 -45.93
N LYS A 8 -38.77 22.64 -44.70
CA LYS A 8 -38.06 22.34 -43.46
C LYS A 8 -37.98 20.81 -43.29
N LYS A 9 -36.78 20.23 -43.34
CA LYS A 9 -36.52 18.81 -43.08
C LYS A 9 -36.70 18.56 -41.58
N GLN A 10 -37.75 17.84 -41.17
CA GLN A 10 -37.89 17.41 -39.77
C GLN A 10 -36.86 16.32 -39.48
N GLU A 11 -35.90 16.62 -38.62
CA GLU A 11 -35.00 15.60 -38.06
C GLU A 11 -35.81 14.76 -37.07
N ARG A 12 -35.80 13.44 -37.26
CA ARG A 12 -36.43 12.51 -36.33
C ARG A 12 -35.50 12.40 -35.13
N ASN A 13 -35.90 12.98 -34.00
CA ASN A 13 -35.24 12.74 -32.73
C ASN A 13 -35.55 11.30 -32.31
N GLU A 14 -34.63 10.39 -32.58
CA GLU A 14 -34.66 9.03 -32.05
C GLU A 14 -34.31 9.10 -30.56
N GLY A 15 -35.34 9.12 -29.72
CA GLY A 15 -35.19 9.08 -28.27
C GLY A 15 -34.92 7.66 -27.79
N PHE A 16 -34.07 7.53 -26.76
CA PHE A 16 -33.83 6.27 -26.05
C PHE A 16 -35.15 5.72 -25.49
N THR A 17 -35.32 4.40 -25.60
CA THR A 17 -36.50 3.75 -25.04
C THR A 17 -36.36 3.59 -23.52
N LEU A 18 -37.47 3.68 -22.77
CA LEU A 18 -37.44 3.52 -21.31
C LEU A 18 -36.88 2.16 -20.89
N ILE A 19 -37.18 1.12 -21.67
CA ILE A 19 -36.68 -0.23 -21.43
C ILE A 19 -35.15 -0.32 -21.56
N GLU A 20 -34.58 0.46 -22.46
CA GLU A 20 -33.15 0.49 -22.75
C GLU A 20 -32.38 1.15 -21.61
N ILE A 21 -32.90 2.25 -21.06
CA ILE A 21 -32.34 2.84 -19.85
C ILE A 21 -32.46 1.87 -18.66
N LEU A 22 -33.60 1.18 -18.50
CA LEU A 22 -33.83 0.24 -17.40
C LEU A 22 -32.90 -0.99 -17.43
N LEU A 23 -32.70 -1.58 -18.61
CA LEU A 23 -31.77 -2.71 -18.78
C LEU A 23 -30.33 -2.28 -18.48
N ILE A 24 -29.92 -1.09 -18.96
CA ILE A 24 -28.55 -0.60 -18.79
C ILE A 24 -28.22 -0.41 -17.30
N VAL A 25 -29.11 0.24 -16.53
CA VAL A 25 -28.85 0.43 -15.10
C VAL A 25 -28.84 -0.90 -14.33
N ALA A 26 -29.64 -1.89 -14.77
CA ALA A 26 -29.61 -3.22 -14.19
C ALA A 26 -28.27 -3.94 -14.42
N ILE A 27 -27.73 -3.88 -15.66
CA ILE A 27 -26.43 -4.48 -15.98
C ILE A 27 -25.28 -3.76 -15.26
N ILE A 28 -25.29 -2.42 -15.26
CA ILE A 28 -24.27 -1.62 -14.55
C ILE A 28 -24.29 -1.93 -13.04
N GLY A 29 -25.47 -2.10 -12.43
CA GLY A 29 -25.60 -2.47 -11.02
C GLY A 29 -24.95 -3.82 -10.69
N ILE A 30 -25.14 -4.83 -11.55
CA ILE A 30 -24.52 -6.15 -11.36
C ILE A 30 -23.00 -6.06 -11.50
N LEU A 31 -22.50 -5.43 -12.56
CA LEU A 31 -21.05 -5.28 -12.79
C LEU A 31 -20.37 -4.48 -11.68
N ALA A 32 -21.01 -3.42 -11.18
CA ALA A 32 -20.48 -2.61 -10.08
C ALA A 32 -20.34 -3.43 -8.79
N SER A 33 -21.30 -4.31 -8.48
CA SER A 33 -21.26 -5.15 -7.27
C SER A 33 -20.08 -6.14 -7.25
N ILE A 34 -19.72 -6.69 -8.42
CA ILE A 34 -18.60 -7.65 -8.56
C ILE A 34 -17.25 -6.95 -8.43
N ILE A 35 -17.11 -5.77 -9.03
CA ILE A 35 -15.86 -4.98 -8.94
C ILE A 35 -15.61 -4.56 -7.49
N MET A 36 -16.67 -4.15 -6.79
CA MET A 36 -16.60 -3.76 -5.38
C MET A 36 -16.15 -4.92 -4.49
N SER A 37 -16.66 -6.14 -4.70
CA SER A 37 -16.27 -7.28 -3.86
C SER A 37 -14.83 -7.75 -4.10
N LEU A 38 -14.33 -7.67 -5.34
CA LEU A 38 -12.97 -8.10 -5.69
C LEU A 38 -11.87 -7.10 -5.28
N MET A 39 -12.14 -5.79 -5.33
CA MET A 39 -11.11 -4.78 -5.09
C MET A 39 -10.87 -4.45 -3.61
N TYR A 40 -11.88 -4.64 -2.74
CA TYR A 40 -11.82 -4.13 -1.37
C TYR A 40 -10.99 -5.00 -0.41
N GLY A 41 -10.84 -6.29 -0.67
CA GLY A 41 -10.12 -7.20 0.24
C GLY A 41 -8.66 -7.43 -0.13
N SER A 42 -8.40 -8.01 -1.31
CA SER A 42 -7.11 -8.59 -1.64
C SER A 42 -6.13 -7.62 -2.30
N ALA A 43 -6.60 -6.77 -3.22
CA ALA A 43 -5.74 -5.84 -3.95
C ALA A 43 -5.17 -4.73 -3.04
N GLN A 44 -6.02 -4.17 -2.17
CA GLN A 44 -5.60 -3.16 -1.18
C GLN A 44 -4.62 -3.74 -0.16
N ARG A 45 -4.88 -4.97 0.31
CA ARG A 45 -3.98 -5.70 1.19
C ARG A 45 -2.61 -5.93 0.56
N LYS A 46 -2.56 -6.41 -0.68
CA LYS A 46 -1.30 -6.63 -1.39
C LYS A 46 -0.52 -5.34 -1.62
N ALA A 47 -1.22 -4.25 -1.96
CA ALA A 47 -0.61 -2.93 -2.07
C ALA A 47 -0.03 -2.45 -0.73
N ALA A 48 -0.72 -2.73 0.37
CA ALA A 48 -0.24 -2.41 1.71
C ALA A 48 1.04 -3.19 2.03
N ILE A 49 1.05 -4.52 1.86
CA ILE A 49 2.23 -5.39 2.09
C ILE A 49 3.43 -4.91 1.27
N ASN A 50 3.22 -4.56 -0.01
CA ASN A 50 4.29 -3.98 -0.85
C ASN A 50 4.80 -2.63 -0.33
N GLY A 51 3.92 -1.81 0.25
CA GLY A 51 4.30 -0.59 0.94
C GLY A 51 5.14 -0.88 2.19
N TYR A 52 4.73 -1.84 3.03
CA TYR A 52 5.50 -2.30 4.20
C TYR A 52 6.90 -2.77 3.78
N LYS A 53 7.04 -3.60 2.74
CA LYS A 53 8.34 -4.03 2.19
C LYS A 53 9.23 -2.86 1.82
N THR A 54 8.67 -1.85 1.15
CA THR A 54 9.41 -0.64 0.75
C THR A 54 9.88 0.15 1.97
N SER A 55 9.01 0.32 2.97
CA SER A 55 9.32 1.00 4.22
C SER A 55 10.43 0.28 5.00
N ILE A 56 10.39 -1.05 5.11
CA ILE A 56 11.44 -1.83 5.78
C ILE A 56 12.79 -1.70 5.05
N ARG A 57 12.81 -1.65 3.72
CA ARG A 57 14.05 -1.38 2.97
C ARG A 57 14.64 0.01 3.26
N SER A 58 13.79 1.01 3.51
CA SER A 58 14.26 2.34 3.95
C SER A 58 14.86 2.27 5.35
N VAL A 59 14.21 1.56 6.27
CA VAL A 59 14.75 1.29 7.62
C VAL A 59 16.08 0.53 7.51
N GLN A 60 16.23 -0.38 6.55
CA GLN A 60 17.47 -1.10 6.32
C GLN A 60 18.65 -0.18 6.06
N THR A 61 18.51 0.74 5.12
CA THR A 61 19.55 1.72 4.84
C THR A 61 19.87 2.57 6.07
N ALA A 62 18.85 2.95 6.86
CA ALA A 62 19.05 3.73 8.07
C ALA A 62 19.83 2.95 9.16
N VAL A 63 19.50 1.68 9.39
CA VAL A 63 20.19 0.81 10.36
C VAL A 63 21.64 0.55 9.92
N GLU A 64 21.89 0.32 8.63
CA GLU A 64 23.25 0.16 8.09
C GLU A 64 24.09 1.42 8.27
N LEU A 65 23.52 2.60 8.01
CA LEU A 65 24.19 3.88 8.26
C LEU A 65 24.47 4.08 9.76
N CYS A 66 23.52 3.73 10.62
CA CYS A 66 23.65 3.83 12.07
C CYS A 66 24.79 2.96 12.60
N THR A 67 24.77 1.67 12.26
CA THR A 67 25.79 0.71 12.68
C THR A 67 27.16 1.03 12.09
N GLY A 68 27.21 1.51 10.83
CA GLY A 68 28.44 2.01 10.21
C GLY A 68 29.04 3.24 10.92
N ALA A 69 28.22 4.04 11.60
CA ALA A 69 28.65 5.19 12.41
C ALA A 69 29.00 4.82 13.87
N ASN A 70 29.04 3.52 14.22
CA ASN A 70 29.13 3.02 15.60
C ASN A 70 27.96 3.44 16.50
N GLY A 71 26.80 3.74 15.90
CA GLY A 71 25.54 3.92 16.62
C GLY A 71 24.80 2.60 16.82
N THR A 72 23.81 2.62 17.70
CA THR A 72 22.90 1.51 17.98
C THR A 72 21.52 1.83 17.42
N ALA A 73 21.00 0.94 16.57
CA ALA A 73 19.62 1.06 16.11
C ALA A 73 18.65 0.91 17.29
N GLN A 74 17.59 1.72 17.30
CA GLN A 74 16.59 1.77 18.37
C GLN A 74 15.22 1.38 17.83
N ASP A 75 14.40 0.75 18.66
CA ASP A 75 12.98 0.53 18.36
C ASP A 75 12.23 1.87 18.35
N GLY A 76 11.15 1.97 17.59
CA GLY A 76 10.42 3.22 17.49
C GLY A 76 9.14 3.16 16.67
N ASN A 77 8.30 4.18 16.87
CA ASN A 77 7.11 4.41 16.07
C ASN A 77 7.46 5.24 14.83
N PRO A 78 6.58 5.31 13.82
CA PRO A 78 6.76 6.22 12.70
C PRO A 78 7.09 7.65 13.17
N GLY A 79 8.18 8.20 12.65
CA GLY A 79 8.71 9.52 13.03
C GLY A 79 9.78 9.50 14.13
N ASP A 80 9.94 8.41 14.87
CA ASP A 80 11.02 8.27 15.86
C ASP A 80 12.37 8.04 15.17
N PRO A 81 13.49 8.46 15.78
CA PRO A 81 14.82 8.23 15.24
C PRO A 81 15.16 6.73 15.24
N VAL A 82 15.71 6.25 14.13
CA VAL A 82 16.17 4.85 13.99
C VAL A 82 17.49 4.62 14.73
N CYS A 83 18.27 5.67 14.97
CA CYS A 83 19.61 5.60 15.54
C CYS A 83 19.73 6.43 16.83
N ASP A 84 20.53 5.96 17.79
CA ASP A 84 20.88 6.71 19.01
C ASP A 84 21.90 7.83 18.78
N SER A 85 22.53 7.88 17.60
CA SER A 85 23.58 8.84 17.27
C SER A 85 23.01 10.13 16.63
N PRO A 86 23.41 11.32 17.10
CA PRO A 86 22.98 12.59 16.51
C PRO A 86 23.57 12.86 15.12
N SER A 87 24.51 12.03 14.65
CA SER A 87 25.09 12.15 13.31
C SER A 87 24.22 11.52 12.20
N ILE A 88 23.20 10.75 12.57
CA ILE A 88 22.32 10.05 11.62
C ILE A 88 20.89 10.51 11.87
N ASP A 89 20.40 11.41 11.01
CA ASP A 89 19.03 11.90 11.02
C ASP A 89 18.16 11.01 10.11
N ALA A 90 17.86 9.81 10.59
CA ALA A 90 16.97 8.87 9.93
C ALA A 90 15.85 8.48 10.87
N THR A 91 14.61 8.58 10.39
CA THR A 91 13.40 8.29 11.16
C THR A 91 12.61 7.14 10.57
N TYR A 92 11.82 6.46 11.40
CA TYR A 92 10.93 5.41 10.92
C TYR A 92 9.86 5.97 9.97
N PRO A 93 9.63 5.33 8.81
CA PRO A 93 8.64 5.79 7.85
C PRO A 93 7.21 5.50 8.33
N GLU A 94 6.25 6.31 7.87
CA GLU A 94 4.85 5.98 8.04
C GLU A 94 4.48 4.73 7.24
N LEU A 95 3.74 3.83 7.88
CA LEU A 95 3.29 2.59 7.29
C LEU A 95 1.88 2.73 6.70
N PRO A 96 1.56 2.05 5.58
CA PRO A 96 0.24 2.14 4.97
C PRO A 96 -0.86 1.66 5.93
N ASN A 97 -1.75 2.57 6.36
CA ASN A 97 -2.88 2.29 7.26
C ASN A 97 -4.05 1.54 6.61
N LYS A 98 -3.76 0.50 5.82
CA LYS A 98 -4.75 -0.32 5.10
C LYS A 98 -5.03 -1.67 5.77
N CYS A 99 -4.28 -2.00 6.83
CA CYS A 99 -4.28 -3.28 7.52
C CYS A 99 -4.56 -3.13 9.02
N GLY A 100 -5.68 -2.51 9.40
CA GLY A 100 -6.05 -2.25 10.81
C GLY A 100 -5.98 -0.77 11.22
N ALA A 101 -6.31 -0.47 12.47
CA ALA A 101 -6.45 0.91 12.97
C ALA A 101 -5.18 1.47 13.64
N ASP A 102 -4.32 0.60 14.19
CA ASP A 102 -3.17 1.03 14.99
C ASP A 102 -1.94 1.37 14.15
N THR A 103 -1.08 2.28 14.62
CA THR A 103 0.23 2.55 14.01
C THR A 103 1.23 1.51 14.49
N PRO A 104 1.77 0.65 13.61
CA PRO A 104 2.72 -0.36 14.04
C PRO A 104 4.05 0.26 14.49
N ASN A 105 4.58 -0.23 15.59
CA ASN A 105 5.94 0.00 16.07
C ASN A 105 6.92 -0.87 15.27
N PHE A 106 8.10 -0.31 15.01
CA PHE A 106 9.23 -1.02 14.45
C PHE A 106 10.14 -1.48 15.58
N THR A 107 10.47 -2.76 15.56
CA THR A 107 11.45 -3.37 16.46
C THR A 107 12.64 -3.86 15.67
N VAL A 108 13.84 -3.51 16.13
CA VAL A 108 15.13 -3.85 15.50
C VAL A 108 15.94 -4.70 16.46
N PHE A 109 16.14 -5.96 16.10
CA PHE A 109 16.94 -6.88 16.91
C PHE A 109 18.25 -7.20 16.21
N PRO A 110 19.41 -7.01 16.85
CA PRO A 110 20.68 -7.53 16.32
C PRO A 110 20.66 -9.06 16.35
N LYS A 111 21.10 -9.69 15.26
CA LYS A 111 21.39 -11.12 15.18
C LYS A 111 22.91 -11.30 15.31
N THR A 112 23.40 -12.53 15.20
CA THR A 112 24.84 -12.79 15.23
C THR A 112 25.56 -12.16 14.03
N GLY A 113 26.61 -11.37 14.28
CA GLY A 113 27.41 -10.73 13.23
C GLY A 113 26.85 -9.39 12.78
N VAL A 114 26.76 -9.17 11.46
CA VAL A 114 26.22 -7.94 10.83
C VAL A 114 24.74 -8.05 10.46
N ASN A 115 24.11 -9.17 10.84
CA ASN A 115 22.72 -9.45 10.51
C ASN A 115 21.82 -8.86 11.59
N TRP A 116 20.65 -8.37 11.20
CA TRP A 116 19.66 -7.82 12.11
C TRP A 116 18.26 -8.09 11.58
N VAL A 117 17.26 -8.01 12.45
CA VAL A 117 15.86 -8.29 12.14
C VAL A 117 15.05 -7.02 12.35
N VAL A 118 14.24 -6.65 11.37
CA VAL A 118 13.17 -5.65 11.56
C VAL A 118 11.85 -6.38 11.60
N GLU A 119 11.09 -6.14 12.65
CA GLU A 119 9.75 -6.63 12.83
C GLU A 119 8.81 -5.47 13.11
N THR A 120 7.69 -5.43 12.40
CA THR A 120 6.60 -4.50 12.70
C THR A 120 5.55 -5.23 13.53
N ASP A 121 5.12 -4.63 14.62
CA ASP A 121 4.07 -5.21 15.44
C ASP A 121 2.69 -5.14 14.74
N GLY A 122 1.80 -6.05 15.13
CA GLY A 122 0.43 -6.07 14.63
C GLY A 122 -0.06 -7.45 14.19
N TRP A 123 -1.37 -7.56 14.03
CA TRP A 123 -2.04 -8.73 13.46
C TRP A 123 -2.45 -8.41 12.02
N ASP A 124 -2.48 -9.41 11.14
CA ASP A 124 -2.77 -9.30 9.69
C ASP A 124 -1.57 -8.83 8.85
N CYS A 125 -1.78 -8.09 7.74
CA CYS A 125 -0.74 -7.65 6.81
C CYS A 125 0.28 -6.62 7.36
N ARG A 126 0.41 -6.53 8.69
CA ARG A 126 1.36 -5.71 9.45
C ARG A 126 2.42 -6.52 10.18
N GLY A 127 2.19 -7.81 10.45
CA GLY A 127 3.12 -8.66 11.21
C GLY A 127 4.27 -9.17 10.34
N CYS A 128 4.97 -8.28 9.64
CA CYS A 128 6.07 -8.67 8.77
C CYS A 128 7.38 -8.64 9.54
N ARG A 129 8.06 -9.78 9.55
CA ARG A 129 9.40 -9.95 10.11
C ARG A 129 10.40 -10.17 8.98
N MET A 130 11.38 -9.29 8.87
CA MET A 130 12.40 -9.32 7.83
C MET A 130 13.78 -9.51 8.47
N GLU A 131 14.53 -10.50 7.99
CA GLU A 131 15.95 -10.64 8.28
C GLU A 131 16.78 -9.89 7.25
N CYS A 132 17.61 -8.99 7.72
CA CYS A 132 18.40 -8.09 6.92
C CYS A 132 19.90 -8.35 7.13
N THR A 133 20.62 -8.26 6.02
CA THR A 133 22.08 -8.38 5.93
C THR A 133 22.61 -7.21 5.11
N ALA A 134 23.93 -7.05 5.06
CA ALA A 134 24.57 -6.03 4.21
C ALA A 134 24.26 -6.15 2.70
N GLU A 135 23.74 -7.31 2.26
CA GLU A 135 23.42 -7.58 0.85
C GLU A 135 21.92 -7.38 0.55
N GLY A 136 21.07 -7.31 1.58
CA GLY A 136 19.63 -7.17 1.44
C GLY A 136 18.81 -7.79 2.58
N CYS A 137 17.51 -7.52 2.56
CA CYS A 137 16.51 -8.10 3.46
C CYS A 137 15.64 -9.16 2.78
N MET A 138 15.35 -10.24 3.50
CA MET A 138 14.39 -11.28 3.14
C MET A 138 13.42 -11.54 4.29
N ALA A 139 12.24 -12.08 4.01
CA ALA A 139 11.31 -12.47 5.06
C ALA A 139 11.94 -13.52 5.98
N ALA A 140 11.72 -13.40 7.29
CA ALA A 140 12.19 -14.39 8.24
C ALA A 140 11.47 -15.72 8.02
N ALA A 141 12.17 -16.83 8.27
CA ALA A 141 11.59 -18.17 8.11
C ALA A 141 10.32 -18.32 8.97
N GLY A 142 9.22 -18.75 8.34
CA GLY A 142 7.92 -18.89 9.00
C GLY A 142 7.08 -17.63 9.06
N PHE A 143 7.58 -16.49 8.54
CA PHE A 143 6.84 -15.24 8.38
C PHE A 143 6.61 -14.85 6.90
N GLU A 144 6.85 -15.80 6.00
CA GLU A 144 6.82 -15.58 4.54
C GLU A 144 5.42 -15.19 4.08
N ASP A 145 4.37 -15.84 4.61
CA ASP A 145 2.96 -15.57 4.26
C ASP A 145 2.44 -14.23 4.83
N GLU A 146 2.97 -13.73 5.96
CA GLU A 146 2.59 -12.40 6.49
C GLU A 146 3.29 -11.27 5.76
N CYS A 147 4.46 -11.57 5.18
CA CYS A 147 5.22 -10.65 4.36
C CYS A 147 4.94 -10.79 2.86
N GLU A 148 4.01 -11.61 2.33
CA GLU A 148 3.82 -11.78 0.86
C GLU A 148 2.70 -10.96 0.20
#